data_AF-A1RXX7-F1
#
_entry.id   AF-A1RXX7-F1
#
_cell.length_a   1.000
_cell.length_b   1.000
_cell.length_c   1.000
_cell.angle_alpha   90.00
_cell.angle_beta   90.00
_cell.angle_gamma   90.00
#
_symmetry.space_group_name_H-M   'P 1'
#
loop_
_entity.id
_entity.type
_entity.pdbx_description
1 polymer ?
#
loop_
_entity_poly.entity_id
_entity_poly.type
_entity_poly.pdbx_seq_one_letter_code
_entity_poly.pdbx_strand_id
1 'polypeptide(L)'
;MRGRSKREDLEELERVSMLVLEEMYRELQEALSEDPELQLTIKVEVDEDWPYDFRLDVEVSSKLYDKKTLEDTLNRVVSKYLKKAEEELRKAGLQGL
;
A
#
# COMPACT_ATOMS: atom_id res chain seq x y z
N MET A 1 14.53 27.93 -1.30
CA MET A 1 13.63 26.77 -1.27
C MET A 1 12.54 27.06 -0.24
N ARG A 2 11.27 27.19 -0.65
CA ARG A 2 10.15 27.25 0.31
C ARG A 2 9.95 25.83 0.80
N GLY A 3 10.35 25.55 2.05
CA GLY A 3 10.08 24.26 2.68
C GLY A 3 8.58 24.08 2.82
N ARG A 4 8.09 22.87 2.55
CA ARG A 4 6.72 22.50 2.92
C ARG A 4 6.60 22.52 4.43
N SER A 5 5.41 22.86 4.91
CA SER A 5 5.07 22.70 6.31
C SER A 5 4.91 21.22 6.64
N LYS A 6 5.21 20.82 7.89
CA LYS A 6 5.00 19.43 8.37
C LYS A 6 3.57 18.94 8.06
N ARG A 7 2.59 19.84 8.07
CA ARG A 7 1.20 19.54 7.73
C ARG A 7 0.99 19.15 6.27
N GLU A 8 1.63 19.86 5.33
CA GLU A 8 1.51 19.54 3.89
C GLU A 8 2.18 18.20 3.56
N ASP A 9 3.24 17.84 4.27
CA ASP A 9 3.88 16.53 4.12
C ASP A 9 2.98 15.40 4.64
N LEU A 10 2.32 15.60 5.78
CA LEU A 10 1.37 14.64 6.34
C LEU A 10 0.12 14.45 5.47
N GLU A 11 -0.46 15.54 4.97
CA GLU A 11 -1.62 15.47 4.06
C GLU A 11 -1.27 14.69 2.78
N GLU A 12 -0.05 14.83 2.29
CA GLU A 12 0.41 14.11 1.10
C GLU A 12 0.73 12.63 1.39
N LEU A 13 1.33 12.31 2.54
CA LEU A 13 1.53 10.93 3.00
C LEU A 13 0.19 10.20 3.15
N GLU A 14 -0.80 10.84 3.78
CA GLU A 14 -2.15 10.31 3.92
C GLU A 14 -2.80 10.08 2.55
N ARG A 15 -2.69 11.05 1.63
CA ARG A 15 -3.20 10.94 0.26
C ARG A 15 -2.61 9.74 -0.48
N VAL A 16 -1.28 9.57 -0.43
CA VAL A 16 -0.61 8.44 -1.08
C VAL A 16 -1.00 7.12 -0.43
N SER A 17 -1.09 7.08 0.90
CA SER A 17 -1.51 5.90 1.66
C SER A 17 -2.90 5.42 1.27
N MET A 18 -3.87 6.34 1.20
CA MET A 18 -5.24 6.01 0.78
C MET A 18 -5.29 5.55 -0.67
N LEU A 19 -4.58 6.22 -1.58
CA LEU A 19 -4.53 5.85 -2.99
C LEU A 19 -4.02 4.40 -3.17
N VAL A 20 -2.93 4.08 -2.48
CA VAL A 20 -2.33 2.74 -2.50
C VAL A 20 -3.29 1.71 -1.92
N LEU A 21 -3.91 2.00 -0.78
CA LEU A 21 -4.84 1.09 -0.12
C LEU A 21 -6.06 0.79 -1.00
N GLU A 22 -6.72 1.81 -1.54
CA GLU A 22 -7.92 1.64 -2.37
C GLU A 22 -7.65 0.83 -3.64
N GLU A 23 -6.58 1.19 -4.34
CA GLU A 23 -6.25 0.51 -5.59
C GLU A 23 -5.77 -0.93 -5.35
N MET A 24 -4.96 -1.15 -4.31
CA MET A 24 -4.51 -2.49 -3.93
C MET A 24 -5.67 -3.38 -3.49
N TYR A 25 -6.58 -2.85 -2.68
CA TYR A 25 -7.78 -3.57 -2.28
C TYR A 25 -8.59 -4.03 -3.50
N ARG A 26 -8.80 -3.12 -4.47
CA ARG A 26 -9.54 -3.43 -5.70
C ARG A 26 -8.83 -4.51 -6.52
N GLU A 27 -7.52 -4.39 -6.74
CA GLU A 27 -6.78 -5.38 -7.54
C GLU A 27 -6.75 -6.76 -6.86
N LEU A 28 -6.64 -6.84 -5.53
CA LEU A 28 -6.70 -8.11 -4.81
C LEU A 28 -8.09 -8.74 -4.85
N GLN A 29 -9.14 -7.94 -4.70
CA GLN A 29 -10.53 -8.40 -4.85
C GLN A 29 -10.81 -8.92 -6.26
N GLU A 30 -10.31 -8.24 -7.30
CA GLU A 30 -10.46 -8.70 -8.69
C GLU A 30 -9.67 -9.99 -8.95
N ALA A 31 -8.41 -10.05 -8.49
CA ALA A 31 -7.52 -11.19 -8.70
C ALA A 31 -8.00 -12.47 -8.00
N LEU A 32 -8.70 -12.33 -6.88
CA LEU A 32 -9.20 -13.44 -6.05
C LEU A 32 -10.74 -13.48 -6.01
N SER A 33 -11.38 -12.95 -7.05
CA SER A 33 -12.83 -12.75 -7.13
C SER A 33 -13.66 -14.03 -7.14
N GLU A 34 -13.04 -15.18 -7.42
CA GLU A 34 -13.75 -16.46 -7.42
C GLU A 34 -14.10 -16.94 -6.00
N ASP A 35 -13.44 -16.40 -4.96
CA ASP A 35 -13.71 -16.76 -3.56
C ASP A 35 -14.69 -15.79 -2.89
N PRO A 36 -15.97 -16.17 -2.71
CA PRO A 36 -16.94 -15.32 -2.02
C PRO A 36 -16.68 -15.21 -0.51
N GLU A 37 -15.86 -16.08 0.07
CA GLU A 37 -15.47 -16.06 1.49
C GLU A 37 -14.06 -15.47 1.70
N LEU A 38 -13.50 -14.79 0.69
CA LEU A 38 -12.21 -14.12 0.77
C LEU A 38 -12.18 -13.13 1.95
N GLN A 39 -11.20 -13.28 2.82
CA GLN A 39 -10.89 -12.31 3.86
C GLN A 39 -9.60 -11.59 3.49
N LEU A 40 -9.68 -10.26 3.38
CA LEU A 40 -8.56 -9.40 3.03
C LEU A 40 -8.43 -8.29 4.08
N THR A 41 -7.26 -8.22 4.70
CA THR A 41 -6.89 -7.13 5.61
C THR A 41 -5.67 -6.42 5.06
N ILE A 42 -5.78 -5.11 4.86
CA ILE A 42 -4.68 -4.26 4.42
C ILE A 42 -4.47 -3.21 5.50
N LYS A 43 -3.25 -3.11 6.01
CA LYS A 43 -2.84 -2.11 6.98
C LYS A 43 -1.70 -1.29 6.40
N VAL A 44 -1.86 0.03 6.42
CA VAL A 44 -0.81 0.99 6.07
C VAL A 44 -0.43 1.71 7.35
N GLU A 45 0.85 1.75 7.65
CA GLU A 45 1.41 2.55 8.73
C GLU A 45 2.40 3.55 8.14
N VAL A 46 2.28 4.80 8.56
CA VAL A 46 3.22 5.86 8.20
C VAL A 46 3.80 6.43 9.47
N ASP A 47 5.13 6.37 9.61
CA ASP A 47 5.84 7.09 10.64
C ASP A 47 6.02 8.55 10.22
N GLU A 48 5.53 9.47 11.04
CA GLU A 48 5.57 10.91 10.81
C GLU A 48 6.93 11.53 11.13
N ASP A 49 7.84 10.78 11.74
CA ASP A 49 9.19 11.22 12.02
C ASP A 49 10.07 11.09 10.78
N TRP A 50 10.85 12.13 10.47
CA TRP A 50 11.77 12.10 9.34
C TRP A 50 13.00 11.24 9.66
N PRO A 51 13.44 10.31 8.78
CA PRO A 51 12.85 9.97 7.48
C PRO A 51 11.54 9.18 7.61
N TYR A 52 10.53 9.58 6.82
CA TYR A 52 9.22 8.91 6.83
C TYR A 52 9.36 7.42 6.52
N ASP A 53 8.78 6.57 7.37
CA ASP A 53 8.70 5.12 7.16
C ASP A 53 7.30 4.76 6.69
N PHE A 54 7.21 4.05 5.57
CA PHE A 54 5.94 3.58 4.99
C PHE A 54 5.91 2.05 5.06
N ARG A 55 5.04 1.51 5.91
CA ARG A 55 4.88 0.06 6.09
C ARG A 55 3.53 -0.40 5.60
N LEU A 56 3.54 -1.56 4.95
CA LEU A 56 2.38 -2.18 4.35
C LEU A 56 2.30 -3.62 4.81
N ASP A 57 1.30 -3.93 5.63
CA ASP A 57 0.99 -5.29 6.05
C ASP A 57 -0.29 -5.74 5.35
N VAL A 58 -0.22 -6.87 4.65
CA VAL A 58 -1.35 -7.44 3.93
C VAL A 58 -1.54 -8.89 4.35
N GLU A 59 -2.74 -9.20 4.83
CA GLU A 59 -3.15 -10.55 5.17
C GLU A 59 -4.31 -10.96 4.26
N VAL A 60 -4.21 -12.16 3.69
CA VAL A 60 -5.27 -12.75 2.87
C VAL A 60 -5.57 -14.16 3.35
N SER A 61 -6.84 -14.49 3.42
CA SER A 61 -7.32 -15.84 3.69
C SER A 61 -8.38 -16.21 2.67
N SER A 62 -8.27 -17.41 2.11
CA SER A 62 -9.16 -17.95 1.10
C SER A 62 -9.40 -19.43 1.36
N LYS A 63 -10.60 -19.90 1.02
CA LYS A 63 -10.94 -21.33 1.01
C LYS A 63 -10.75 -21.98 -0.35
N LEU A 64 -10.66 -21.20 -1.42
CA LEU A 64 -10.52 -21.69 -2.79
C LEU A 64 -9.08 -21.71 -3.29
N TYR A 65 -8.29 -20.69 -2.96
CA TYR A 65 -6.91 -20.58 -3.41
C TYR A 65 -5.95 -21.25 -2.44
N ASP A 66 -4.96 -21.96 -2.99
CA ASP A 66 -3.89 -22.52 -2.18
C ASP A 66 -2.92 -21.42 -1.72
N LYS A 67 -2.16 -21.75 -0.67
CA LYS A 67 -1.21 -20.83 -0.04
C LYS A 67 -0.23 -20.22 -1.05
N LYS A 68 0.26 -20.99 -2.02
CA LYS A 68 1.24 -20.50 -2.99
C LYS A 68 0.60 -19.49 -3.94
N THR A 69 -0.61 -19.75 -4.43
CA THR A 69 -1.34 -18.77 -5.27
C THR A 69 -1.59 -17.46 -4.51
N LEU A 70 -1.96 -17.54 -3.24
CA LEU A 70 -2.14 -16.37 -2.39
C LEU A 70 -0.83 -15.59 -2.19
N GLU A 71 0.26 -16.27 -1.85
CA GLU A 71 1.58 -15.66 -1.68
C GLU A 71 2.09 -15.02 -2.98
N ASP A 72 1.98 -15.70 -4.11
CA ASP A 72 2.40 -15.18 -5.42
C ASP A 72 1.58 -13.95 -5.81
N THR A 73 0.27 -13.96 -5.55
CA THR A 73 -0.63 -12.84 -5.82
C THR A 73 -0.32 -11.65 -4.93
N LEU A 74 -0.20 -11.87 -3.62
CA LEU A 74 0.15 -10.83 -2.65
C LEU A 74 1.50 -10.19 -2.99
N ASN A 75 2.54 -11.00 -3.19
CA ASN A 75 3.89 -10.50 -3.48
C ASN A 75 3.90 -9.63 -4.74
N ARG A 76 3.21 -10.07 -5.81
CA ARG A 76 3.10 -9.31 -7.05
C ARG A 76 2.41 -7.96 -6.85
N VAL A 77 1.26 -7.98 -6.17
CA VAL A 77 0.43 -6.79 -5.97
C VAL A 77 1.12 -5.82 -5.00
N VAL A 78 1.57 -6.29 -3.84
CA VAL A 78 2.30 -5.48 -2.84
C VAL A 78 3.53 -4.84 -3.46
N SER A 79 4.36 -5.59 -4.20
CA SER A 79 5.56 -5.04 -4.84
C SER A 79 5.25 -3.94 -5.86
N LYS A 80 4.15 -4.09 -6.61
CA LYS A 80 3.68 -3.07 -7.56
C LYS A 80 3.28 -1.79 -6.84
N TYR A 81 2.52 -1.92 -5.75
CA TYR A 81 1.99 -0.78 -5.02
C TYR A 81 3.00 -0.08 -4.12
N LEU A 82 3.97 -0.81 -3.56
CA LEU A 82 5.12 -0.20 -2.88
C LEU A 82 5.94 0.68 -3.82
N LYS A 83 6.24 0.20 -5.03
CA LYS A 83 6.93 1.01 -6.05
C LYS A 83 6.12 2.24 -6.44
N LYS A 84 4.81 2.10 -6.59
CA LYS A 84 3.91 3.23 -6.89
C LYS A 84 3.91 4.25 -5.75
N ALA A 85 3.83 3.80 -4.50
CA ALA A 85 3.90 4.67 -3.31
C ALA A 85 5.22 5.46 -3.30
N GLU A 86 6.35 4.78 -3.51
CA GLU A 86 7.67 5.39 -3.57
C GLU A 86 7.77 6.45 -4.68
N GLU A 87 7.24 6.16 -5.88
CA GLU A 87 7.23 7.11 -6.99
C GLU A 87 6.37 8.34 -6.70
N GLU A 88 5.20 8.17 -6.11
CA GLU A 88 4.31 9.27 -5.75
C GLU A 88 4.92 10.16 -4.65
N LEU A 89 5.48 9.55 -3.60
CA LEU A 89 6.18 10.27 -2.54
C LEU A 89 7.41 11.01 -3.08
N ARG A 90 8.16 10.40 -4.02
CA ARG A 90 9.30 11.05 -4.69
C ARG A 90 8.88 12.24 -5.54
N LYS A 91 7.79 12.14 -6.32
CA LYS A 91 7.22 13.28 -7.08
C LYS A 91 6.81 14.39 -6.14
N ALA A 92 6.28 14.01 -4.99
CA ALA A 92 6.00 14.89 -3.90
C ALA A 92 7.23 15.24 -3.06
N GLY A 93 8.47 14.98 -3.44
CA GLY A 93 9.67 15.41 -2.68
C GLY A 93 9.78 14.87 -1.24
N LEU A 94 9.03 13.83 -0.89
CA LEU A 94 9.00 13.17 0.42
C LEU A 94 9.84 11.89 0.38
N GLN A 95 11.10 11.99 -0.04
CA GLN A 95 12.03 10.86 0.01
C GLN A 95 12.67 10.74 1.39
N GLY A 96 12.14 9.84 2.23
CA GLY A 96 12.96 9.14 3.22
C GLY A 96 14.01 8.27 2.50
N LEU A 97 15.19 8.13 3.09
CA LEU A 97 16.37 7.45 2.53
C LEU A 97 16.07 6.07 1.94
#